data_AF-A0A2D4HTU7-F1
#
_entry.id   AF-A0A2D4HTU7-F1
#
_cell.length_a   1.000
_cell.length_b   1.000
_cell.length_c   1.000
_cell.angle_alpha   90.00
_cell.angle_beta   90.00
_cell.angle_gamma   90.00
#
_symmetry.space_group_name_H-M   'P 1'
#
loop_
_entity.id
_entity.type
_entity.pdbx_description
1 polymer ?
#
loop_
_entity_poly.entity_id
_entity_poly.type
_entity_poly.pdbx_seq_one_letter_code
_entity_poly.pdbx_strand_id
1 'polypeptide(L)'
;HMGLPYYGALTFGITSCDPGTLRTNELPADPDFLLDRKEYWVVCRGFPVLNNGDILNFVLLPNGEVHHGINGMSRGMLMCVDTSQSLWVFFSIHGVINQLKILGTVQSSPVTISPSGSPGGSQYDSDSDMAFSVNRSSSASESSLVTAPSSPLSPPVSPVFSPP
;
A
#
# COMPACT_ATOMS: atom_id res chain seq x y z
N HIS A 1 38.83 -0.90 6.58
CA HIS A 1 38.91 -0.28 5.25
C HIS A 1 37.56 -0.53 4.55
N MET A 2 36.53 0.31 4.62
CA MET A 2 36.29 1.62 5.25
C MET A 2 34.99 1.48 6.08
N GLY A 3 34.72 2.22 7.15
CA GLY A 3 35.20 3.56 7.48
C GLY A 3 34.16 4.66 7.24
N LEU A 4 32.85 4.33 7.17
CA LEU A 4 31.76 5.30 7.13
C LEU A 4 30.83 5.12 8.35
N PRO A 5 31.15 5.71 9.52
CA PRO A 5 30.39 5.53 10.78
C PRO A 5 28.99 6.17 10.80
N TYR A 6 28.47 6.53 9.62
CA TYR A 6 27.19 7.22 9.41
C TYR A 6 26.22 6.41 8.53
N TYR A 7 26.73 5.46 7.73
CA TYR A 7 25.88 4.60 6.89
C TYR A 7 25.32 3.47 7.75
N GLY A 8 24.00 3.43 7.92
CA GLY A 8 23.29 2.43 8.71
C GLY A 8 22.73 2.92 10.05
N ALA A 9 23.17 4.10 10.54
CA ALA A 9 22.84 4.64 11.87
C ALA A 9 21.33 4.66 12.23
N LEU A 10 20.46 4.69 11.21
CA LEU A 10 19.06 4.31 11.31
C LEU A 10 18.83 3.03 10.52
N THR A 11 18.14 2.08 11.13
CA THR A 11 17.54 0.91 10.48
C THR A 11 16.03 0.97 10.67
N PHE A 12 15.28 0.71 9.61
CA PHE A 12 13.82 0.60 9.61
C PHE A 12 13.45 -0.86 9.34
N GLY A 13 12.40 -1.36 9.96
CA GLY A 13 11.88 -2.67 9.63
C GLY A 13 10.41 -2.85 9.94
N ILE A 14 9.88 -3.96 9.44
CA ILE A 14 8.50 -4.40 9.64
C ILE A 14 8.51 -5.85 10.13
N THR A 15 7.59 -6.18 11.02
CA THR A 15 7.41 -7.54 11.56
C THR A 15 5.94 -7.89 11.74
N SER A 16 5.60 -9.18 11.80
CA SER A 16 4.30 -9.66 12.33
C SER A 16 4.38 -10.12 13.80
N CYS A 17 5.46 -9.75 14.50
CA CYS A 17 5.60 -9.98 15.94
C CYS A 17 5.00 -8.80 16.73
N ASP A 18 4.04 -9.09 17.61
CA ASP A 18 3.39 -8.09 18.46
C ASP A 18 4.39 -7.54 19.50
N PRO A 19 4.68 -6.22 19.52
CA PRO A 19 5.59 -5.60 20.48
C PRO A 19 5.14 -5.72 21.94
N GLY A 20 3.84 -5.97 22.21
CA GLY A 20 3.35 -6.29 23.55
C GLY A 20 3.78 -7.68 24.06
N THR A 21 4.21 -8.56 23.15
CA THR A 21 4.70 -9.92 23.48
C THR A 21 6.24 -10.01 23.49
N LEU A 22 6.94 -9.07 22.86
CA LEU A 22 8.40 -9.03 22.79
C LEU A 22 9.03 -8.64 24.13
N ARG A 23 10.07 -9.37 24.54
CA ARG A 23 10.92 -8.98 25.67
C ARG A 23 12.22 -8.36 25.19
N THR A 24 12.65 -7.29 25.85
CA THR A 24 13.87 -6.53 25.50
C THR A 24 15.15 -7.38 25.51
N ASN A 25 15.22 -8.41 26.36
CA ASN A 25 16.35 -9.34 26.44
C ASN A 25 16.35 -10.43 25.34
N GLU A 26 15.27 -10.54 24.55
CA GLU A 26 15.16 -11.45 23.40
C GLU A 26 15.48 -10.75 22.07
N LEU A 27 15.69 -9.44 22.08
CA LEU A 27 16.07 -8.65 20.91
C LEU A 27 17.60 -8.61 20.76
N PRO A 28 18.16 -8.94 19.58
CA PRO A 28 19.59 -8.84 19.32
C PRO A 28 20.03 -7.37 19.21
N ALA A 29 21.30 -7.11 19.53
CA ALA A 29 21.88 -5.77 19.39
C ALA A 29 22.05 -5.33 17.92
N ASP A 30 22.33 -6.28 17.03
CA ASP A 30 22.32 -6.07 15.58
C ASP A 30 20.96 -6.55 15.02
N PRO A 31 20.20 -5.68 14.32
CA PRO A 31 18.88 -6.04 13.80
C PRO A 31 18.91 -7.09 12.67
N ASP A 32 20.05 -7.39 12.04
CA ASP A 32 20.11 -8.42 11.00
C ASP A 32 19.82 -9.82 11.56
N PHE A 33 20.19 -10.10 12.82
CA PHE A 33 19.84 -11.36 13.50
C PHE A 33 18.34 -11.54 13.77
N LEU A 34 17.51 -10.53 13.52
CA LEU A 34 16.05 -10.71 13.51
C LEU A 34 15.60 -11.56 12.32
N LEU A 35 16.34 -11.52 11.20
CA LEU A 35 16.02 -12.27 9.97
C LEU A 35 16.17 -13.78 10.14
N ASP A 36 17.01 -14.23 11.09
CA ASP A 36 17.20 -15.65 11.43
C ASP A 36 16.10 -16.20 12.38
N ARG A 37 15.20 -15.34 12.86
CA ARG A 37 14.12 -15.75 13.76
C ARG A 37 12.95 -16.37 13.00
N LYS A 38 12.12 -17.12 13.73
CA LYS A 38 10.93 -17.81 13.21
C LYS A 38 9.76 -16.88 12.87
N GLU A 39 9.72 -15.67 13.43
CA GLU A 39 8.65 -14.71 13.14
C GLU A 39 8.97 -13.95 11.84
N TYR A 40 7.97 -13.30 11.24
CA TYR A 40 8.21 -12.49 10.05
C TYR A 40 9.01 -11.24 10.42
N TRP A 41 10.18 -11.04 9.82
CA TRP A 41 11.01 -9.84 9.99
C TRP A 41 11.54 -9.38 8.63
N VAL A 42 11.39 -8.10 8.32
CA VAL A 42 12.01 -7.44 7.17
C VAL A 42 12.78 -6.23 7.66
N VAL A 43 14.07 -6.18 7.34
CA VAL A 43 15.02 -5.16 7.77
C VAL A 43 15.49 -4.38 6.55
N CYS A 44 15.48 -3.05 6.61
CA CYS A 44 16.11 -2.19 5.60
C CYS A 44 17.10 -1.21 6.23
N ARG A 45 18.27 -1.15 5.60
CA ARG A 45 19.44 -0.32 5.93
C ARG A 45 19.75 0.60 4.76
N GLY A 46 20.75 1.47 4.93
CA GLY A 46 21.24 2.31 3.83
C GLY A 46 20.48 3.63 3.65
N PHE A 47 19.78 4.09 4.70
CA PHE A 47 19.35 5.49 4.77
C PHE A 47 20.57 6.40 4.58
N PRO A 48 20.42 7.54 3.86
CA PRO A 48 21.48 8.52 3.73
C PRO A 48 21.82 9.13 5.10
N VAL A 49 22.93 9.87 5.17
CA VAL A 49 23.30 10.60 6.40
C VAL A 49 22.17 11.56 6.79
N LEU A 50 21.57 11.31 7.96
CA LEU A 50 20.51 12.13 8.53
C LEU A 50 21.10 13.21 9.45
N ASN A 51 20.54 14.40 9.37
CA ASN A 51 20.90 15.56 10.18
C ASN A 51 19.87 15.77 11.30
N ASN A 52 20.23 16.58 12.29
CA ASN A 52 19.28 16.97 13.32
C ASN A 52 18.12 17.77 12.71
N GLY A 53 16.89 17.33 12.97
CA GLY A 53 15.67 17.93 12.41
C GLY A 53 15.19 17.32 11.08
N ASP A 54 15.92 16.38 10.46
CA ASP A 54 15.42 15.67 9.29
C ASP A 54 14.16 14.86 9.62
N ILE A 55 13.12 15.00 8.79
CA ILE A 55 11.82 14.34 8.94
C ILE A 55 11.71 13.21 7.93
N LEU A 56 11.71 11.97 8.43
CA LEU A 56 11.39 10.79 7.62
C LEU A 56 9.88 10.54 7.60
N ASN A 57 9.37 10.10 6.46
CA ASN A 57 8.04 9.53 6.32
C ASN A 57 8.12 8.14 5.68
N PHE A 58 7.19 7.27 6.07
CA PHE A 58 7.07 5.91 5.60
C PHE A 58 5.60 5.67 5.24
N VAL A 59 5.35 5.10 4.07
CA VAL A 59 4.00 4.86 3.53
C VAL A 59 3.92 3.41 3.07
N LEU A 60 3.07 2.62 3.73
CA LEU A 60 2.71 1.28 3.28
C LEU A 60 1.54 1.41 2.29
N LEU A 61 1.75 0.94 1.06
CA LEU A 61 0.74 0.91 0.01
C LEU A 61 -0.08 -0.41 0.07
N PRO A 62 -1.32 -0.43 -0.45
CA PRO A 62 -2.18 -1.62 -0.42
C PRO A 62 -1.61 -2.85 -1.14
N ASN A 63 -0.69 -2.66 -2.09
CA ASN A 63 0.02 -3.74 -2.79
C ASN A 63 1.21 -4.33 -2.00
N GLY A 64 1.43 -3.88 -0.76
CA GLY A 64 2.53 -4.33 0.09
C GLY A 64 3.84 -3.57 -0.09
N GLU A 65 3.92 -2.61 -1.00
CA GLU A 65 5.12 -1.77 -1.14
C GLU A 65 5.22 -0.75 0.00
N VAL A 66 6.37 -0.69 0.66
CA VAL A 66 6.71 0.38 1.60
C VAL A 66 7.55 1.41 0.86
N HIS A 67 7.06 2.63 0.77
CA HIS A 67 7.79 3.78 0.24
C HIS A 67 8.28 4.67 1.39
N HIS A 68 9.36 5.41 1.14
CA HIS A 68 9.90 6.35 2.12
C HIS A 68 10.20 7.72 1.50
N GLY A 69 10.28 8.73 2.36
CA GLY A 69 10.69 10.08 1.98
C GLY A 69 11.43 10.80 3.11
N ILE A 70 12.16 11.85 2.76
CA ILE A 70 12.94 12.67 3.69
C ILE A 70 12.66 14.14 3.39
N ASN A 71 12.29 14.92 4.40
CA ASN A 71 11.98 16.35 4.31
C ASN A 71 10.94 16.68 3.21
N GLY A 72 9.90 15.84 3.12
CA GLY A 72 8.83 15.97 2.12
C GLY A 72 9.18 15.44 0.72
N MET A 73 10.44 15.13 0.43
CA MET A 73 10.83 14.53 -0.85
C MET A 73 10.68 13.01 -0.81
N SER A 74 9.91 12.44 -1.75
CA SER A 74 9.86 10.99 -1.93
C SER A 74 11.22 10.44 -2.38
N ARG A 75 11.63 9.32 -1.79
CA ARG A 75 12.85 8.56 -2.12
C ARG A 75 12.52 7.24 -2.82
N GLY A 76 11.24 6.87 -2.93
CA GLY A 76 10.76 5.65 -3.57
C GLY A 76 10.64 4.45 -2.64
N MET A 77 10.46 3.28 -3.26
CA MET A 77 10.25 1.99 -2.59
C MET A 77 11.48 1.56 -1.78
N LEU A 78 11.23 1.09 -0.56
CA LEU A 78 12.22 0.67 0.42
C LEU A 78 12.22 -0.86 0.61
N MET A 79 11.04 -1.48 0.63
CA MET A 79 10.83 -2.93 0.77
C MET A 79 9.42 -3.31 0.30
N CYS A 80 9.16 -4.60 0.10
CA CYS A 80 7.81 -5.16 -0.02
C CYS A 80 7.51 -6.03 1.19
N VAL A 81 6.27 -6.01 1.67
CA VAL A 81 5.81 -6.79 2.84
C VAL A 81 4.48 -7.50 2.59
N ASP A 82 4.28 -8.62 3.29
CA ASP A 82 3.01 -9.37 3.27
C ASP A 82 1.97 -8.68 4.18
N THR A 83 0.99 -8.03 3.56
CA THR A 83 -0.09 -7.30 4.25
C THR A 83 -1.27 -8.19 4.66
N SER A 84 -1.19 -9.52 4.46
CA SER A 84 -2.23 -10.45 4.93
C SER A 84 -2.19 -10.68 6.45
N GLN A 85 -1.09 -10.29 7.10
CA GLN A 85 -0.88 -10.41 8.54
C GLN A 85 -1.00 -9.03 9.23
N SER A 86 -1.21 -9.04 10.55
CA SER A 86 -0.98 -7.83 11.36
C SER A 86 0.50 -7.46 11.30
N LEU A 87 0.80 -6.19 10.99
CA LEU A 87 2.17 -5.70 10.83
C LEU A 87 2.47 -4.57 11.81
N TRP A 88 3.69 -4.58 12.34
CA TRP A 88 4.24 -3.55 13.20
C TRP A 88 5.54 -3.01 12.61
N VAL A 89 5.75 -1.70 12.72
CA VAL A 89 7.00 -1.03 12.37
C VAL A 89 7.93 -1.03 13.58
N PHE A 90 9.22 -1.27 13.35
CA PHE A 90 10.27 -1.03 14.32
C PHE A 90 11.40 -0.18 13.75
N PHE A 91 12.16 0.43 14.65
CA PHE A 91 13.36 1.19 14.33
C PHE A 91 14.50 0.69 15.22
N SER A 92 15.70 0.55 14.66
CA SER A 92 16.93 0.42 15.43
C SER A 92 17.82 1.63 15.14
N ILE A 93 18.33 2.25 16.19
CA ILE A 93 19.22 3.41 16.12
C ILE A 93 20.58 3.04 16.69
N HIS A 94 21.65 3.47 16.03
CA HIS A 94 23.02 3.26 16.49
C HIS A 94 23.95 4.36 15.99
N GLY A 95 25.15 4.43 16.56
CA GLY A 95 26.18 5.39 16.17
C GLY A 95 25.78 6.83 16.53
N VAL A 96 25.46 7.64 15.53
CA VAL A 96 25.21 9.09 15.69
C VAL A 96 23.76 9.46 15.97
N ILE A 97 22.80 8.54 15.79
CA ILE A 97 21.38 8.80 16.02
C ILE A 97 21.03 8.35 17.44
N ASN A 98 20.86 9.32 18.34
CA ASN A 98 20.58 9.08 19.75
C ASN A 98 19.09 9.22 20.12
N GLN A 99 18.27 9.77 19.23
CA GLN A 99 16.85 10.00 19.47
C GLN A 99 16.06 10.01 18.16
N LEU A 100 14.86 9.43 18.20
CA LEU A 100 13.80 9.62 17.21
C LEU A 100 12.58 10.21 17.92
N LYS A 101 11.80 11.02 17.21
CA LYS A 101 10.51 11.53 17.68
C LYS A 101 9.43 11.15 16.67
N ILE A 102 8.45 10.37 17.11
CA ILE A 102 7.26 10.10 16.31
C ILE A 102 6.44 11.39 16.23
N LEU A 103 6.22 11.91 15.02
CA LEU A 103 5.44 13.13 14.80
C LEU A 103 3.94 12.87 14.70
N GLY A 104 3.55 11.66 14.28
CA GLY A 104 2.17 11.22 14.13
C GLY A 104 2.06 10.12 13.08
N THR A 105 0.83 9.67 12.83
CA THR A 105 0.47 8.74 11.75
C THR A 105 -0.72 9.31 10.98
N VAL A 106 -0.76 9.07 9.66
CA VAL A 106 -1.87 9.44 8.80
C VAL A 106 -2.30 8.20 8.05
N GLN A 107 -3.57 7.79 8.19
CA GLN A 107 -4.15 6.79 7.30
C GLN A 107 -4.59 7.50 6.02
N SER A 108 -4.07 7.07 4.87
CA SER A 108 -4.66 7.47 3.59
C SER A 108 -6.03 6.81 3.47
N SER A 109 -7.10 7.61 3.50
CA SER A 109 -8.40 7.10 3.09
C SER A 109 -8.32 6.65 1.62
N PRO A 110 -8.94 5.52 1.24
CA PRO A 110 -9.09 5.19 -0.16
C PRO A 110 -9.88 6.32 -0.83
N VAL A 111 -9.38 6.84 -1.95
CA VAL A 111 -10.11 7.83 -2.75
C VAL A 111 -11.32 7.13 -3.35
N THR A 112 -12.47 7.25 -2.69
CA THR A 112 -13.75 6.87 -3.27
C THR A 112 -14.06 7.87 -4.39
N ILE A 113 -13.65 7.52 -5.61
CA ILE A 113 -14.18 8.10 -6.84
C ILE A 113 -15.65 7.68 -6.97
N SER A 114 -16.51 8.35 -6.20
CA SER A 114 -17.96 8.26 -6.32
C SER A 114 -18.40 8.90 -7.64
N PRO A 115 -18.95 8.13 -8.60
CA PRO A 115 -19.62 8.73 -9.75
C PRO A 115 -20.94 9.35 -9.26
N SER A 116 -20.89 10.62 -8.87
CA SER A 116 -22.07 11.39 -8.45
C SER A 116 -22.96 11.71 -9.65
N GLY A 117 -23.72 10.70 -10.09
CA GLY A 117 -24.83 10.88 -11.01
C GLY A 117 -26.11 11.25 -10.26
N SER A 118 -26.85 12.20 -10.81
CA SER A 118 -28.22 12.62 -10.43
C SER A 118 -28.35 13.61 -9.25
N PRO A 119 -28.62 14.90 -9.54
CA PRO A 119 -29.25 15.81 -8.59
C PRO A 119 -30.79 15.72 -8.67
N GLY A 120 -31.43 15.57 -7.52
CA GLY A 120 -32.88 15.73 -7.34
C GLY A 120 -33.22 15.65 -5.84
N GLY A 121 -34.03 16.53 -5.27
CA GLY A 121 -34.63 17.75 -5.81
C GLY A 121 -35.51 18.43 -4.75
N SER A 122 -36.06 19.61 -5.06
CA SER A 122 -36.91 20.48 -4.22
C SER A 122 -36.20 21.26 -3.08
N GLN A 123 -36.54 22.52 -2.75
CA GLN A 123 -37.34 23.56 -3.42
C GLN A 123 -37.22 24.91 -2.67
N TYR A 124 -37.44 26.03 -3.40
CA TYR A 124 -37.48 27.44 -2.97
C TYR A 124 -36.10 28.10 -2.66
N ASP A 125 -35.80 29.34 -3.05
CA ASP A 125 -36.42 30.20 -4.11
C ASP A 125 -35.47 31.34 -4.57
N SER A 126 -35.58 31.81 -5.83
CA SER A 126 -35.18 33.14 -6.37
C SER A 126 -35.11 33.18 -7.91
N ASP A 127 -35.55 34.30 -8.48
CA ASP A 127 -35.82 34.53 -9.90
C ASP A 127 -34.58 34.96 -10.73
N SER A 128 -34.40 34.43 -11.95
CA SER A 128 -33.48 34.90 -13.01
C SER A 128 -33.61 34.10 -14.33
N ASP A 129 -34.67 34.41 -15.08
CA ASP A 129 -34.79 34.55 -16.55
C ASP A 129 -33.98 33.74 -17.61
N MET A 130 -34.65 33.54 -18.76
CA MET A 130 -34.16 33.12 -20.10
C MET A 130 -33.83 31.63 -20.40
N ALA A 131 -34.89 30.92 -20.82
CA ALA A 131 -35.07 30.16 -22.08
C ALA A 131 -33.85 29.86 -23.01
N PHE A 132 -33.80 28.78 -23.81
CA PHE A 132 -34.89 27.98 -24.43
C PHE A 132 -34.59 26.47 -24.45
N SER A 133 -35.67 25.68 -24.49
CA SER A 133 -35.65 24.21 -24.57
C SER A 133 -35.73 23.69 -26.01
N VAL A 134 -34.94 22.65 -26.31
CA VAL A 134 -35.33 21.59 -27.28
C VAL A 134 -34.85 20.23 -26.75
N ASN A 135 -35.66 19.59 -25.90
CA ASN A 135 -35.61 18.13 -25.80
C ASN A 135 -36.42 17.58 -26.98
N ARG A 136 -35.80 16.79 -27.85
CA ARG A 136 -36.53 15.86 -28.71
C ARG A 136 -36.11 14.43 -28.40
N SER A 137 -36.83 13.86 -27.44
CA SER A 137 -36.77 12.44 -27.09
C SER A 137 -37.14 11.54 -28.27
N SER A 138 -36.90 10.24 -28.06
CA SER A 138 -37.58 9.12 -28.71
C SER A 138 -37.07 8.71 -30.09
N SER A 139 -36.57 7.48 -30.18
CA SER A 139 -37.51 6.37 -30.37
C SER A 139 -37.03 5.10 -29.66
N ALA A 140 -37.99 4.34 -29.14
CA ALA A 140 -37.80 2.91 -28.88
C ALA A 140 -38.01 2.11 -30.19
N SER A 141 -37.85 0.79 -30.05
CA SER A 141 -38.59 -0.25 -30.78
C SER A 141 -37.93 -0.97 -31.97
N GLU A 142 -38.48 -2.16 -32.20
CA GLU A 142 -38.43 -3.05 -33.37
C GLU A 142 -37.18 -3.94 -33.61
N SER A 143 -37.41 -5.24 -33.37
CA SER A 143 -36.58 -6.41 -33.70
C SER A 143 -36.31 -6.60 -35.20
N SER A 144 -35.25 -7.35 -35.58
CA SER A 144 -35.42 -8.75 -36.07
C SER A 144 -34.25 -9.38 -36.87
N LEU A 145 -33.89 -10.60 -36.44
CA LEU A 145 -33.59 -11.80 -37.26
C LEU A 145 -32.22 -12.00 -37.97
N VAL A 146 -31.93 -13.30 -38.16
CA VAL A 146 -30.85 -13.98 -38.92
C VAL A 146 -29.49 -14.06 -38.18
N THR A 147 -28.84 -15.21 -37.96
CA THR A 147 -29.21 -16.65 -38.01
C THR A 147 -28.19 -17.44 -37.17
N ALA A 148 -28.62 -18.44 -36.38
CA ALA A 148 -27.72 -19.40 -35.69
C ALA A 148 -27.35 -20.58 -36.63
N PRO A 149 -26.26 -21.35 -36.39
CA PRO A 149 -26.38 -22.44 -35.41
C PRO A 149 -25.10 -22.85 -34.62
N SER A 150 -25.35 -23.29 -33.38
CA SER A 150 -24.84 -24.52 -32.73
C SER A 150 -23.38 -25.00 -32.94
N SER A 151 -22.63 -25.20 -31.84
CA SER A 151 -22.47 -26.55 -31.23
C SER A 151 -21.69 -26.55 -29.88
N PRO A 152 -21.76 -27.63 -29.05
CA PRO A 152 -21.23 -27.68 -27.67
C PRO A 152 -20.19 -28.83 -27.41
N LEU A 153 -19.77 -29.01 -26.14
CA LEU A 153 -18.83 -30.05 -25.59
C LEU A 153 -17.36 -29.93 -26.10
N SER A 154 -16.28 -30.33 -25.39
CA SER A 154 -15.97 -30.75 -23.99
C SER A 154 -14.43 -30.70 -23.81
N PRO A 155 -13.85 -30.74 -22.59
CA PRO A 155 -12.38 -30.74 -22.40
C PRO A 155 -11.75 -32.15 -22.56
N PRO A 156 -10.50 -32.26 -23.08
CA PRO A 156 -9.73 -33.50 -23.08
C PRO A 156 -8.88 -33.71 -21.81
N VAL A 157 -8.39 -34.95 -21.64
CA VAL A 157 -7.99 -35.57 -20.36
C VAL A 157 -6.47 -35.67 -20.18
N SER A 158 -5.99 -35.63 -18.93
CA SER A 158 -4.59 -35.88 -18.54
C SER A 158 -4.14 -37.35 -18.74
N PRO A 159 -2.91 -37.62 -19.20
CA PRO A 159 -2.31 -38.96 -19.12
C PRO A 159 -1.64 -39.20 -17.76
N VAL A 160 -1.90 -40.38 -17.18
CA VAL A 160 -1.10 -40.98 -16.09
C VAL A 160 -0.15 -42.00 -16.70
N PHE A 161 1.09 -42.06 -16.23
CA PHE A 161 2.01 -43.18 -16.50
C PHE A 161 2.57 -43.74 -15.19
N SER A 162 2.50 -45.06 -15.04
CA SER A 162 3.13 -45.83 -13.97
C SER A 162 4.51 -46.35 -14.43
N PRO A 163 5.49 -46.50 -13.53
CA PRO A 163 6.76 -47.15 -13.84
C PRO A 163 6.65 -48.69 -13.82
N PRO A 164 7.62 -49.41 -14.40
CA PRO A 164 7.84 -50.84 -14.17
C PRO A 164 8.47 -51.13 -12.80
#